data_AF-A0A7S2KEA1-F1
#
_entry.id   AF-A0A7S2KEA1-F1
#
_cell.length_a   1.000
_cell.length_b   1.000
_cell.length_c   1.000
_cell.angle_alpha   90.00
_cell.angle_beta   90.00
_cell.angle_gamma   90.00
#
_symmetry.space_group_name_H-M   'P 1'
#
loop_
_entity.id
_entity.type
_entity.pdbx_description
1 polymer ?
#
loop_
_entity_poly.entity_id
_entity_poly.type
_entity_poly.pdbx_seq_one_letter_code
_entity_poly.pdbx_strand_id
1 'polypeptide(L)'
;GRLLQAASRAGNFHLAEEVYGSMCANDKAPDQPDMHSLMEAAQVRGAFRAAYRWLVIFRGCGYVESLVEWSYVFQAASVGHRRLLRQEASANARGLQRRSRRFVQKRVNEMLYA
;
A
#
# COMPACT_ATOMS: atom_id res chain seq x y z
N GLY A 1 -17.69 5.63 10.59
CA GLY A 1 -17.31 7.07 10.46
C GLY A 1 -17.07 7.51 9.01
N ARG A 2 -17.70 8.61 8.55
CA ARG A 2 -17.57 9.10 7.15
C ARG A 2 -16.12 9.46 6.74
N LEU A 3 -15.34 9.99 7.68
CA LEU A 3 -13.93 10.34 7.44
C LEU A 3 -13.06 9.09 7.22
N LEU A 4 -13.34 8.01 7.95
CA LEU A 4 -12.64 6.73 7.82
C LEU A 4 -12.90 6.10 6.44
N GLN A 5 -14.15 6.13 5.98
CA GLN A 5 -14.51 5.66 4.63
C GLN A 5 -13.83 6.48 3.52
N ALA A 6 -13.76 7.80 3.69
CA ALA A 6 -13.05 8.66 2.75
C ALA A 6 -11.54 8.36 2.73
N ALA A 7 -10.91 8.20 3.90
CA ALA A 7 -9.51 7.83 4.03
C ALA A 7 -9.23 6.44 3.42
N SER A 8 -10.14 5.48 3.61
CA SER A 8 -10.09 4.14 3.03
C SER A 8 -10.04 4.17 1.51
N ARG A 9 -11.01 4.85 0.89
CA ARG A 9 -11.11 4.96 -0.58
C ARG A 9 -9.91 5.68 -1.20
N ALA A 10 -9.32 6.62 -0.47
CA ALA A 10 -8.10 7.30 -0.88
C ALA A 10 -6.83 6.42 -0.70
N GLY A 11 -6.93 5.27 -0.04
CA GLY A 11 -5.78 4.45 0.33
C GLY A 11 -4.83 5.12 1.33
N ASN A 12 -5.32 6.14 2.04
CA ASN A 12 -4.55 6.84 3.06
C ASN A 12 -4.66 6.09 4.39
N PHE A 13 -3.93 4.97 4.46
CA PHE A 13 -3.93 4.08 5.61
C PHE A 13 -3.54 4.78 6.92
N HIS A 14 -2.57 5.71 6.89
CA HIS A 14 -2.15 6.43 8.09
C HIS A 14 -3.28 7.27 8.68
N LEU A 15 -3.97 8.04 7.83
CA LEU A 15 -5.14 8.81 8.26
C LEU A 15 -6.25 7.90 8.79
N ALA A 16 -6.45 6.73 8.18
CA ALA A 16 -7.43 5.77 8.66
C ALA A 16 -7.08 5.26 10.08
N GLU A 17 -5.81 4.96 10.36
CA GLU A 17 -5.36 4.57 11.70
C GLU A 17 -5.47 5.70 12.73
N GLU A 18 -5.19 6.95 12.34
CA GLU A 18 -5.38 8.12 13.21
C GLU A 18 -6.85 8.32 13.57
N VAL A 19 -7.75 8.21 12.59
CA VAL A 19 -9.19 8.31 12.81
C VAL A 19 -9.67 7.19 13.74
N TYR A 20 -9.24 5.96 13.51
CA TYR A 20 -9.53 4.84 14.42
C TYR A 20 -9.00 5.10 15.84
N GLY A 21 -7.75 5.53 15.97
CA GLY A 21 -7.14 5.85 17.28
C GLY A 21 -7.93 6.93 18.02
N SER A 22 -8.37 7.98 17.30
CA SER A 22 -9.25 9.00 17.87
C SER A 22 -10.62 8.45 18.28
N MET A 23 -11.19 7.50 17.54
CA MET A 23 -12.46 6.87 17.90
C MET A 23 -12.31 6.10 19.21
N CYS A 24 -11.26 5.29 19.34
CA CYS A 24 -10.95 4.56 20.56
C CYS A 24 -10.67 5.50 21.74
N ALA A 25 -9.96 6.61 21.53
CA ALA A 25 -9.68 7.61 22.57
C ALA A 25 -10.94 8.34 23.08
N ASN A 26 -12.03 8.32 22.32
CA ASN A 26 -13.32 8.88 22.70
C ASN A 26 -14.31 7.80 23.19
N ASP A 27 -13.81 6.65 23.65
CA ASP A 27 -14.59 5.50 24.11
C ASP A 27 -15.63 4.99 23.10
N LYS A 28 -15.43 5.28 21.80
CA LYS A 28 -16.27 4.75 20.73
C LYS A 28 -15.69 3.43 20.24
N ALA A 29 -16.39 2.34 20.54
CA ALA A 29 -16.07 1.05 19.98
C ALA A 29 -16.23 1.09 18.45
N PRO A 30 -15.20 0.65 17.69
CA PRO A 30 -15.31 0.53 16.24
C PRO A 30 -16.36 -0.53 15.90
N ASP A 31 -17.20 -0.23 14.90
CA ASP A 31 -18.13 -1.21 14.37
C ASP A 31 -17.48 -2.06 13.26
N GLN A 32 -18.18 -3.09 12.81
CA GLN A 32 -17.72 -3.94 11.71
C GLN A 32 -17.41 -3.14 10.42
N PRO A 33 -18.28 -2.21 9.95
CA PRO A 33 -17.96 -1.34 8.81
C PRO A 33 -16.69 -0.50 8.94
N ASP A 34 -16.39 0.00 10.13
CA ASP A 34 -15.18 0.79 10.40
C ASP A 34 -13.93 -0.09 10.28
N MET A 35 -13.98 -1.32 10.78
CA MET A 35 -12.90 -2.29 10.61
C MET A 35 -12.70 -2.71 9.14
N HIS A 36 -13.78 -2.85 8.37
CA HIS A 36 -13.69 -3.11 6.93
C HIS A 36 -13.01 -1.95 6.20
N SER A 37 -13.31 -0.71 6.60
CA SER A 37 -12.69 0.49 6.03
C SER A 37 -11.17 0.52 6.29
N LEU A 38 -10.70 0.04 7.45
CA LEU A 38 -9.27 -0.07 7.72
C LEU A 38 -8.57 -1.13 6.86
N MET A 39 -9.22 -2.29 6.68
CA MET A 39 -8.71 -3.36 5.82
C MET A 39 -8.67 -2.95 4.34
N GLU A 40 -9.71 -2.27 3.86
CA GLU A 40 -9.78 -1.69 2.52
C GLU A 40 -8.68 -0.62 2.31
N ALA A 41 -8.45 0.27 3.29
CA ALA A 41 -7.36 1.24 3.24
C ALA A 41 -5.98 0.59 3.07
N ALA A 42 -5.72 -0.49 3.82
CA ALA A 42 -4.49 -1.27 3.73
C ALA A 42 -4.37 -1.99 2.38
N GLN A 43 -5.48 -2.51 1.86
CA GLN A 43 -5.58 -3.16 0.56
C GLN A 43 -5.26 -2.19 -0.59
N VAL A 44 -5.87 -1.01 -0.64
CA VAL A 44 -5.59 0.02 -1.66
C VAL A 44 -4.11 0.43 -1.64
N ARG A 45 -3.50 0.51 -0.45
CA ARG A 45 -2.06 0.82 -0.31
C ARG A 45 -1.14 -0.35 -0.67
N GLY A 46 -1.66 -1.58 -0.79
CA GLY A 46 -0.86 -2.78 -0.97
C GLY A 46 -0.06 -3.16 0.28
N ALA A 47 -0.53 -2.76 1.46
CA ALA A 47 0.11 -2.99 2.74
C ALA A 47 -0.35 -4.32 3.36
N PHE A 48 0.09 -5.46 2.78
CA PHE A 48 -0.32 -6.80 3.19
C PHE A 48 -0.24 -7.05 4.72
N ARG A 49 0.90 -6.71 5.34
CA ARG A 49 1.10 -6.91 6.79
C ARG A 49 0.09 -6.11 7.62
N ALA A 50 -0.28 -4.92 7.17
CA ALA A 50 -1.26 -4.08 7.84
C ALA A 50 -2.67 -4.64 7.68
N ALA A 51 -3.05 -5.10 6.48
CA ALA A 51 -4.33 -5.75 6.24
C ALA A 51 -4.50 -7.00 7.11
N TYR A 52 -3.46 -7.84 7.20
CA TYR A 52 -3.46 -9.03 8.05
C TYR A 52 -3.56 -8.70 9.54
N ARG A 53 -2.84 -7.65 10.00
CA ARG A 53 -2.95 -7.18 11.39
C ARG A 53 -4.39 -6.79 11.72
N TRP A 54 -5.06 -6.04 10.84
CA TRP A 54 -6.44 -5.62 11.05
C TRP A 54 -7.43 -6.79 11.02
N LEU A 55 -7.19 -7.82 10.21
CA LEU A 55 -7.97 -9.07 10.25
C LEU A 55 -7.84 -9.77 11.62
N VAL A 56 -6.63 -9.83 12.18
CA VAL A 56 -6.41 -10.43 13.51
C VAL A 56 -7.13 -9.62 14.60
N ILE A 57 -7.08 -8.29 14.54
CA ILE A 57 -7.80 -7.42 15.48
C ILE A 57 -9.32 -7.59 15.30
N PHE A 58 -9.81 -7.67 14.06
CA PHE A 58 -11.22 -7.92 13.74
C PHE A 58 -11.75 -9.19 14.41
N ARG A 59 -10.98 -10.28 14.31
CA ARG A 59 -11.27 -11.53 15.02
C ARG A 59 -11.20 -11.37 16.54
N GLY A 60 -10.22 -10.61 17.05
CA GLY A 60 -10.08 -10.28 18.47
C GLY A 60 -11.27 -9.50 19.05
N CYS A 61 -11.95 -8.70 18.22
CA CYS A 61 -13.19 -8.01 18.59
C CYS A 61 -14.42 -8.93 18.63
N GLY A 62 -14.28 -10.22 18.32
CA GLY A 62 -15.37 -11.20 18.32
C GLY A 62 -16.18 -11.24 17.02
N TYR A 63 -15.74 -10.54 15.97
CA TYR A 63 -16.39 -10.62 14.66
C TYR A 63 -16.01 -11.90 13.92
N VAL A 64 -16.97 -12.45 13.18
CA VAL A 64 -16.74 -13.64 12.35
C VAL A 64 -16.18 -13.18 11.00
N GLU A 65 -14.95 -13.60 10.73
CA GLU A 65 -14.32 -13.38 9.42
C GLU A 65 -15.02 -14.19 8.33
N SER A 66 -15.33 -13.51 7.23
CA SER A 66 -15.90 -14.07 6.01
C SER A 66 -14.85 -14.07 4.89
N LEU A 67 -15.25 -14.56 3.72
CA LEU A 67 -14.41 -14.48 2.53
C LEU A 67 -14.05 -13.03 2.15
N VAL A 68 -14.89 -12.06 2.52
CA VAL A 68 -14.68 -10.64 2.23
C VAL A 68 -13.41 -10.12 2.92
N GLU A 69 -13.23 -10.42 4.21
CA GLU A 69 -12.09 -9.91 4.97
C GLU A 69 -10.77 -10.53 4.49
N TRP A 70 -10.79 -11.83 4.17
CA TRP A 70 -9.66 -12.50 3.51
C TRP A 70 -9.36 -11.93 2.12
N SER A 71 -10.38 -11.53 1.36
CA SER A 71 -10.19 -10.92 0.04
C SER A 71 -9.40 -9.61 0.12
N TYR A 72 -9.59 -8.80 1.17
CA TYR A 72 -8.79 -7.59 1.38
C TYR A 72 -7.31 -7.90 1.57
N VAL A 73 -6.99 -8.95 2.34
CA VAL A 73 -5.60 -9.37 2.60
C VAL A 73 -4.93 -9.87 1.32
N PHE A 74 -5.58 -10.74 0.55
CA PHE A 74 -5.02 -11.25 -0.71
C PHE A 74 -4.87 -10.16 -1.76
N GLN A 75 -5.85 -9.26 -1.86
CA GLN A 75 -5.76 -8.13 -2.76
C GLN A 75 -4.64 -7.17 -2.34
N ALA A 76 -4.44 -6.92 -1.04
CA ALA A 76 -3.31 -6.14 -0.53
C ALA A 76 -1.96 -6.73 -0.96
N ALA A 77 -1.78 -8.05 -0.85
CA ALA A 77 -0.57 -8.74 -1.32
C ALA A 77 -0.37 -8.56 -2.83
N SER A 78 -1.43 -8.73 -3.63
CA SER A 78 -1.36 -8.57 -5.08
C SER A 78 -1.01 -7.14 -5.51
N VAL A 79 -1.55 -6.13 -4.82
CA VAL A 79 -1.27 -4.71 -5.08
C VAL A 79 0.17 -4.38 -4.69
N GLY A 80 0.62 -4.85 -3.52
CA GLY A 80 2.00 -4.69 -3.04
C GLY A 80 3.01 -5.28 -4.02
N HIS A 81 2.78 -6.52 -4.49
CA HIS A 81 3.64 -7.19 -5.46
C HIS A 81 3.72 -6.43 -6.80
N ARG A 82 2.58 -5.98 -7.35
CA ARG A 82 2.55 -5.17 -8.58
C ARG A 82 3.31 -3.86 -8.44
N ARG A 83 3.26 -3.22 -7.27
CA ARG A 83 4.01 -1.98 -6.99
C ARG A 83 5.52 -2.23 -6.96
N LEU A 84 5.96 -3.32 -6.32
CA LEU A 84 7.37 -3.71 -6.30
C LEU A 84 7.90 -3.97 -7.72
N LEU A 85 7.19 -4.77 -8.52
CA LEU A 85 7.56 -5.03 -9.91
C LEU A 85 7.67 -3.74 -10.74
N ARG A 86 6.76 -2.78 -10.55
CA ARG A 86 6.82 -1.47 -11.21
C ARG A 86 8.03 -0.64 -10.77
N GLN A 87 8.39 -0.68 -9.48
CA GLN A 87 9.56 0.02 -8.95
C GLN A 87 10.86 -0.58 -9.51
N GLU A 88 10.95 -1.90 -9.56
CA GLU A 88 12.08 -2.62 -10.15
C GLU A 88 12.22 -2.33 -11.65
N ALA A 89 11.11 -2.37 -12.39
CA ALA A 89 11.10 -2.02 -13.82
C ALA A 89 11.55 -0.57 -14.04
N SER A 90 11.08 0.38 -13.22
CA SER A 90 11.50 1.79 -13.28
C SER A 90 12.97 1.99 -12.92
N ALA A 91 13.48 1.25 -11.92
CA ALA A 91 14.89 1.29 -11.54
C ALA A 91 15.78 0.72 -12.65
N ASN A 92 15.39 -0.40 -13.25
CA ASN A 92 16.10 -1.03 -14.36
C ASN A 92 16.13 -0.11 -15.60
N ALA A 93 14.99 0.49 -15.97
CA ALA A 93 14.91 1.44 -17.08
C ALA A 93 15.85 2.64 -16.89
N ARG A 94 15.91 3.21 -15.67
CA ARG A 94 16.85 4.29 -15.33
C ARG A 94 18.31 3.82 -15.38
N GLY A 95 18.59 2.59 -14.96
CA GLY A 95 19.91 1.96 -15.08
C GLY A 95 20.37 1.84 -16.53
N LEU A 96 19.50 1.36 -17.41
CA LEU A 96 19.76 1.23 -18.85
C LEU A 96 20.01 2.60 -19.50
N GLN A 97 19.18 3.62 -19.19
CA GLN A 97 19.37 4.99 -19.70
C GLN A 97 20.71 5.61 -19.25
N ARG A 98 21.19 5.33 -18.04
CA ARG A 98 22.50 5.79 -17.57
C ARG A 98 23.65 5.12 -18.31
N ARG A 99 23.54 3.81 -18.58
CA ARG A 99 24.56 3.05 -19.33
C ARG A 99 24.64 3.51 -20.78
N SER A 100 23.51 3.70 -21.46
CA SER A 100 23.50 4.19 -22.84
C SER A 100 24.09 5.60 -22.96
N ARG A 101 23.76 6.52 -22.04
CA ARG A 101 24.36 7.86 -22.01
C ARG A 101 25.87 7.82 -21.83
N ARG A 102 26.40 6.98 -20.94
CA ARG A 102 27.85 6.82 -20.75
C ARG A 102 28.53 6.26 -22.00
N PHE A 103 27.90 5.30 -22.66
CA PHE A 103 28.43 4.73 -23.91
C PHE A 103 28.49 5.79 -25.02
N VAL A 104 27.42 6.56 -25.21
CA VAL A 104 27.38 7.66 -26.19
C VAL A 104 28.42 8.74 -25.86
N GLN A 105 28.51 9.17 -24.60
CA GLN A 105 29.50 10.17 -24.18
C GLN A 105 30.93 9.69 -24.42
N LYS A 106 31.23 8.42 -24.10
CA LYS A 106 32.54 7.82 -24.35
C LYS A 106 32.89 7.85 -25.84
N ARG A 107 31.95 7.44 -26.71
CA ARG A 107 32.12 7.51 -28.17
C ARG A 107 32.32 8.92 -28.70
N VAL A 108 31.56 9.90 -28.19
CA VAL A 108 31.72 11.31 -28.59
C VAL A 108 33.10 11.84 -28.20
N ASN A 109 33.55 11.54 -26.97
CA ASN A 109 34.89 11.94 -26.53
C ASN A 109 35.99 11.27 -27.38
N GLU A 110 35.85 9.98 -27.70
CA GLU A 110 36.79 9.28 -28.59
C GLU A 110 36.88 9.91 -29.99
N MET A 111 35.78 10.47 -30.52
CA MET A 111 35.78 11.15 -31.83
C MET A 111 36.36 12.57 -31.79
N LEU A 112 36.22 13.29 -30.69
CA LEU A 112 36.69 14.68 -30.58
C LEU A 112 38.19 14.80 -30.26
N TYR A 113 38.80 13.75 -29.69
CA TYR A 113 40.19 13.75 -29.24
C TYR A 113 41.09 12.75 -30.00
N ALA A 114 40.61 12.16 -31.11
CA ALA A 114 41.39 11.35 -32.04
C ALA A 114 41.80 12.18 -33.26
#